data_AF-A0A971ZY07-F1
#
_entry.id   AF-A0A971ZY07-F1
#
_cell.length_a   1.000
_cell.length_b   1.000
_cell.length_c   1.000
_cell.angle_alpha   90.00
_cell.angle_beta   90.00
_cell.angle_gamma   90.00
#
_symmetry.space_group_name_H-M   'P 1'
#
loop_
_entity.id
_entity.type
_entity.pdbx_description
1 polymer ?
#
loop_
_entity_poly.entity_id
_entity_poly.type
_entity_poly.pdbx_seq_one_letter_code
_entity_poly.pdbx_strand_id
1 'polypeptide(L)'
;AIGYLTVPEHIPYHEGLISFMESDDGMVIAIFSPEVTGYTIHAEPSEIDDGIVYYINTWDSIWNRNIIKKSVNNVVLNPEGEEVAAVYYYNADSSEDILIYGKDQHPTGGVISLPRLVLSYYFTLAVVLTLISGIILFKWRKREKLRNIMLYIFLLPMSYILAHIFIKGFPASTYSAKRDFFAILLVTIPLYIAFISAVSLIKEYRRKRINKGL
;
A
#
# COMPACT_ATOMS: atom_id res chain seq x y z
N ALA A 1 12.12 -12.73 8.38
CA ALA A 1 11.49 -11.56 7.73
C ALA A 1 11.08 -11.95 6.31
N ILE A 2 9.84 -12.42 6.11
CA ILE A 2 9.33 -12.81 4.77
C ILE A 2 8.98 -11.57 3.93
N GLY A 3 8.57 -10.48 4.58
CA GLY A 3 8.22 -9.23 3.89
C GLY A 3 9.35 -8.64 3.05
N TYR A 4 10.62 -8.82 3.45
CA TYR A 4 11.78 -8.34 2.70
C TYR A 4 11.88 -8.97 1.29
N LEU A 5 11.43 -10.21 1.13
CA LEU A 5 11.52 -10.89 -0.17
C LEU A 5 10.51 -10.34 -1.19
N THR A 6 9.42 -9.71 -0.73
CA THR A 6 8.33 -9.21 -1.57
C THR A 6 8.25 -7.67 -1.63
N VAL A 7 9.24 -6.97 -1.05
CA VAL A 7 9.42 -5.52 -1.22
C VAL A 7 9.68 -5.23 -2.70
N PRO A 8 9.09 -4.16 -3.27
CA PRO A 8 9.28 -3.83 -4.68
C PRO A 8 10.62 -3.10 -4.81
N GLU A 9 11.47 -3.62 -5.67
CA GLU A 9 12.69 -2.98 -6.13
C GLU A 9 12.34 -2.26 -7.43
N HIS A 10 12.08 -0.95 -7.34
CA HIS A 10 11.70 -0.13 -8.49
C HIS A 10 12.82 -0.16 -9.54
N ILE A 11 12.44 -0.44 -10.78
CA ILE A 11 13.39 -0.57 -11.89
C ILE A 11 13.53 0.81 -12.52
N PRO A 12 14.71 1.45 -12.54
CA PRO A 12 14.88 2.70 -13.27
C PRO A 12 14.57 2.52 -14.75
N TYR A 13 14.00 3.53 -15.39
CA TYR A 13 13.71 3.46 -16.82
C TYR A 13 14.99 3.21 -17.63
N HIS A 14 14.88 2.32 -18.62
CA HIS A 14 15.83 2.16 -19.70
C HIS A 14 15.11 1.72 -20.97
N GLU A 15 15.76 1.92 -22.11
CA GLU A 15 15.24 1.42 -23.39
C GLU A 15 15.01 -0.10 -23.31
N GLY A 16 13.86 -0.54 -23.85
CA GLY A 16 13.45 -1.95 -23.83
C GLY A 16 12.73 -2.41 -22.55
N LEU A 17 12.65 -1.59 -21.49
CA LEU A 17 11.89 -1.92 -20.28
C LEU A 17 10.38 -2.06 -20.56
N ILE A 18 9.85 -1.13 -21.37
CA ILE A 18 8.47 -1.12 -21.86
C ILE A 18 8.50 -0.80 -23.35
N SER A 19 7.75 -1.57 -24.13
CA SER A 19 7.49 -1.31 -25.55
C SER A 19 5.99 -1.12 -25.78
N PHE A 20 5.63 -0.42 -26.84
CA PHE A 20 4.23 -0.17 -27.19
C PHE A 20 3.92 -0.76 -28.54
N MET A 21 2.75 -1.40 -28.65
CA MET A 21 2.20 -1.91 -29.89
C MET A 21 0.81 -1.34 -30.07
N GLU A 22 0.57 -0.74 -31.22
CA GLU A 22 -0.78 -0.30 -31.63
C GLU A 22 -1.40 -1.40 -32.49
N SER A 23 -2.62 -1.78 -32.15
CA SER A 23 -3.42 -2.75 -32.87
C SER A 23 -4.24 -2.05 -33.96
N ASP A 24 -4.70 -2.80 -34.97
CA ASP A 24 -5.45 -2.27 -36.11
C ASP A 24 -6.78 -1.58 -35.72
N ASP A 25 -7.27 -1.86 -34.51
CA ASP A 25 -8.45 -1.26 -33.88
C ASP A 25 -8.14 -0.01 -33.02
N GLY A 26 -6.90 0.48 -33.03
CA GLY A 26 -6.46 1.66 -32.28
C GLY A 26 -6.16 1.39 -30.80
N MET A 27 -6.17 0.12 -30.38
CA MET A 27 -5.76 -0.24 -29.01
C MET A 27 -4.23 -0.13 -28.86
N VAL A 28 -3.79 0.54 -27.79
CA VAL A 28 -2.39 0.66 -27.41
C VAL A 28 -2.07 -0.35 -26.32
N ILE A 29 -1.13 -1.24 -26.61
CA ILE A 29 -0.70 -2.33 -25.74
C ILE A 29 0.69 -2.02 -25.20
N ALA A 30 0.81 -1.91 -23.88
CA ALA A 30 2.08 -1.87 -23.16
C ALA A 30 2.63 -3.29 -22.98
N ILE A 31 3.81 -3.53 -23.54
CA ILE A 31 4.55 -4.80 -23.50
C ILE A 31 5.72 -4.62 -22.54
N PHE A 32 5.72 -5.37 -21.44
CA PHE A 32 6.75 -5.27 -20.41
C PHE A 32 7.91 -6.23 -20.69
N SER A 33 9.12 -5.81 -20.34
CA SER A 33 10.27 -6.69 -20.38
C SER A 33 10.12 -7.86 -19.39
N PRO A 34 10.82 -9.00 -19.62
CA PRO A 34 10.78 -10.13 -18.70
C PRO A 34 11.29 -9.84 -17.28
N GLU A 35 12.01 -8.74 -17.08
CA GLU A 35 12.50 -8.34 -15.75
C GLU A 35 11.43 -7.66 -14.90
N VAL A 36 10.34 -7.19 -15.51
CA VAL A 36 9.21 -6.58 -14.82
C VAL A 36 8.34 -7.66 -14.20
N THR A 37 8.21 -7.61 -12.88
CA THR A 37 7.42 -8.58 -12.14
C THR A 37 6.24 -7.99 -11.38
N GLY A 38 6.11 -6.65 -11.41
CA GLY A 38 4.91 -5.90 -11.08
C GLY A 38 4.94 -4.49 -11.66
N TYR A 39 3.77 -3.87 -11.78
CA TYR A 39 3.64 -2.49 -12.26
C TYR A 39 2.43 -1.77 -11.62
N THR A 40 2.44 -0.45 -11.68
CA THR A 40 1.30 0.43 -11.41
C THR A 40 1.04 1.30 -12.63
N ILE A 41 -0.23 1.47 -12.98
CA ILE A 41 -0.69 2.41 -14.00
C ILE A 41 -1.72 3.34 -13.38
N HIS A 42 -1.54 4.64 -13.60
CA HIS A 42 -2.50 5.68 -13.28
C HIS A 42 -2.85 6.43 -14.57
N ALA A 43 -4.09 6.86 -14.70
CA ALA A 43 -4.59 7.51 -15.90
C ALA A 43 -5.30 8.80 -15.48
N GLU A 44 -5.02 9.88 -16.19
CA GLU A 44 -5.62 11.20 -15.98
C GLU A 44 -5.97 11.82 -17.35
N PRO A 45 -7.05 12.61 -17.45
CA PRO A 45 -7.34 13.34 -18.67
C PRO A 45 -6.21 14.30 -19.02
N SER A 46 -5.91 14.42 -20.31
CA SER A 46 -4.97 15.40 -20.84
C SER A 46 -5.45 16.83 -20.58
N GLU A 47 -4.50 17.75 -20.35
CA GLU A 47 -4.80 19.19 -20.22
C GLU A 47 -4.71 19.93 -21.57
N ILE A 48 -4.13 19.31 -22.61
CA ILE A 48 -3.92 19.92 -23.93
C ILE A 48 -4.95 19.44 -24.95
N ASP A 49 -5.31 18.16 -24.90
CA ASP A 49 -6.20 17.49 -25.86
C ASP A 49 -7.25 16.62 -25.13
N ASP A 50 -8.11 15.96 -25.90
CA ASP A 50 -9.18 15.11 -25.36
C ASP A 50 -8.71 13.68 -25.02
N GLY A 51 -7.40 13.41 -25.06
CA GLY A 51 -6.84 12.10 -24.79
C GLY A 51 -6.54 11.86 -23.31
N ILE A 52 -6.06 10.65 -23.00
CA ILE A 52 -5.68 10.22 -21.65
C ILE A 52 -4.17 10.10 -21.53
N VAL A 53 -3.64 10.60 -20.42
CA VAL A 53 -2.24 10.52 -20.02
C VAL A 53 -2.07 9.40 -19.01
N TYR A 54 -1.17 8.46 -19.28
CA TYR A 54 -0.89 7.33 -18.39
C TYR A 54 0.46 7.49 -17.70
N TYR A 55 0.51 7.19 -16.41
CA TYR A 55 1.73 7.18 -15.60
C TYR A 55 2.02 5.76 -15.15
N ILE A 56 3.19 5.24 -15.53
CA ILE A 56 3.61 3.86 -15.30
C ILE A 56 4.85 3.81 -14.41
N ASN A 57 4.88 2.85 -13.50
CA ASN A 57 6.08 2.47 -12.75
C ASN A 57 6.13 0.95 -12.65
N THR A 58 7.33 0.38 -12.74
CA THR A 58 7.59 -1.05 -12.72
C THR A 58 8.55 -1.41 -11.60
N TRP A 59 8.46 -2.64 -11.12
CA TRP A 59 9.38 -3.17 -10.12
C TRP A 59 9.63 -4.66 -10.31
N ASP A 60 10.70 -5.11 -9.67
CA ASP A 60 10.96 -6.51 -9.39
C ASP A 60 10.87 -6.80 -7.87
N SER A 61 10.96 -8.06 -7.46
CA SER A 61 11.17 -8.44 -6.06
C SER A 61 11.99 -9.73 -5.98
N ILE A 62 12.78 -9.88 -4.92
CA ILE A 62 13.64 -11.05 -4.69
C ILE A 62 12.84 -12.36 -4.79
N TRP A 63 11.61 -12.35 -4.29
CA TRP A 63 10.68 -13.49 -4.37
C TRP A 63 10.32 -13.82 -5.81
N ASN A 64 9.93 -12.83 -6.61
CA ASN A 64 9.52 -13.08 -7.98
C ASN A 64 10.72 -13.47 -8.86
N ARG A 65 11.86 -12.81 -8.68
CA ARG A 65 13.13 -13.11 -9.36
C ARG A 65 13.65 -14.53 -9.10
N ASN A 66 13.61 -14.99 -7.85
CA ASN A 66 14.28 -16.24 -7.47
C ASN A 66 13.34 -17.45 -7.31
N ILE A 67 12.06 -17.22 -6.99
CA ILE A 67 11.14 -18.30 -6.59
C ILE A 67 10.06 -18.52 -7.66
N ILE A 68 9.26 -17.50 -7.99
CA ILE A 68 8.15 -17.65 -8.94
C ILE A 68 8.67 -17.64 -10.38
N LYS A 69 9.66 -16.79 -10.69
CA LYS A 69 10.26 -16.59 -12.03
C LYS A 69 9.22 -16.27 -13.11
N LYS A 70 8.24 -15.42 -12.78
CA LYS A 70 7.16 -15.02 -13.68
C LYS A 70 7.17 -13.50 -13.88
N SER A 71 7.20 -13.09 -15.14
CA SER A 71 7.00 -11.69 -15.54
C SER A 71 5.51 -11.34 -15.58
N VAL A 72 5.22 -10.05 -15.59
CA VAL A 72 3.85 -9.56 -15.78
C VAL A 72 3.34 -9.86 -17.20
N ASN A 73 2.02 -9.87 -17.35
CA ASN A 73 1.39 -9.88 -18.66
C ASN A 73 1.35 -8.46 -19.24
N ASN A 74 1.29 -8.38 -20.57
CA ASN A 74 1.04 -7.13 -21.30
C ASN A 74 -0.35 -6.56 -20.97
N VAL A 75 -0.50 -5.25 -21.15
CA VAL A 75 -1.71 -4.51 -20.76
C VAL A 75 -2.19 -3.64 -21.89
N VAL A 76 -3.49 -3.66 -22.15
CA VAL A 76 -4.16 -2.66 -23.00
C VAL A 76 -4.38 -1.40 -22.18
N LEU A 77 -3.88 -0.26 -22.64
CA LEU A 77 -3.98 1.02 -21.93
C LEU A 77 -5.37 1.65 -22.08
N ASN A 78 -5.94 1.57 -23.28
CA ASN A 78 -7.22 2.17 -23.67
C ASN A 78 -8.29 1.10 -23.98
N PRO A 79 -8.72 0.29 -23.00
CA PRO A 79 -9.69 -0.77 -23.24
C PRO A 79 -11.07 -0.26 -23.69
N GLU A 80 -11.39 1.01 -23.45
CA GLU A 80 -12.66 1.63 -23.86
C GLU A 80 -12.53 2.41 -25.19
N GLY A 81 -11.37 2.34 -25.85
CA GLY A 81 -11.09 2.99 -27.12
C GLY A 81 -10.78 4.49 -27.01
N GLU A 82 -10.45 4.97 -25.81
CA GLU A 82 -9.96 6.33 -25.60
C GLU A 82 -8.62 6.60 -26.30
N GLU A 83 -8.36 7.84 -26.70
CA GLU A 83 -7.07 8.22 -27.28
C GLU A 83 -5.98 8.23 -26.20
N VAL A 84 -4.85 7.56 -26.46
CA VAL A 84 -3.67 7.61 -25.59
C VAL A 84 -2.82 8.80 -25.99
N ALA A 85 -2.98 9.92 -25.28
CA ALA A 85 -2.26 11.16 -25.55
C ALA A 85 -0.76 11.02 -25.26
N ALA A 86 -0.43 10.41 -24.10
CA ALA A 86 0.93 10.22 -23.63
C ALA A 86 1.05 9.09 -22.60
N VAL A 87 2.24 8.52 -22.50
CA VAL A 87 2.62 7.63 -21.41
C VAL A 87 3.92 8.12 -20.80
N TYR A 88 3.90 8.40 -19.50
CA TYR A 88 5.05 8.79 -18.71
C TYR A 88 5.50 7.65 -17.78
N TYR A 89 6.80 7.50 -17.60
CA TYR A 89 7.41 6.58 -16.65
C TYR A 89 7.98 7.34 -15.46
N TYR A 90 7.63 6.92 -14.23
CA TYR A 90 8.19 7.54 -13.02
C TYR A 90 9.05 6.55 -12.21
N ASN A 91 10.28 6.95 -11.91
CA ASN A 91 11.28 6.13 -11.21
C ASN A 91 11.03 5.97 -9.70
N ALA A 92 10.00 6.64 -9.15
CA ALA A 92 9.70 6.65 -7.71
C ALA A 92 10.84 7.15 -6.79
N ASP A 93 11.75 7.96 -7.34
CA ASP A 93 12.88 8.58 -6.64
C ASP A 93 12.79 10.12 -6.56
N SER A 94 11.63 10.68 -6.91
CA SER A 94 11.37 12.13 -7.04
C SER A 94 12.09 12.81 -8.20
N SER A 95 12.65 12.03 -9.15
CA SER A 95 13.03 12.56 -10.45
C SER A 95 11.81 12.90 -11.29
N GLU A 96 12.05 13.68 -12.34
CA GLU A 96 11.04 14.02 -13.34
C GLU A 96 10.62 12.78 -14.12
N ASP A 97 9.32 12.69 -14.38
CA ASP A 97 8.70 11.59 -15.10
C ASP A 97 9.12 11.65 -16.58
N ILE A 98 9.45 10.50 -17.14
CA ILE A 98 10.05 10.38 -18.48
C ILE A 98 8.95 10.06 -19.49
N LEU A 99 8.80 10.86 -20.54
CA LEU A 99 7.89 10.53 -21.65
C LEU A 99 8.39 9.31 -22.41
N ILE A 100 7.59 8.25 -22.48
CA ILE A 100 7.95 6.97 -23.13
C ILE A 100 7.05 6.59 -24.30
N TYR A 101 5.91 7.28 -24.50
CA TYR A 101 5.02 7.13 -25.65
C TYR A 101 4.15 8.38 -25.84
N GLY A 102 3.75 8.66 -27.08
CA GLY A 102 2.83 9.75 -27.41
C GLY A 102 3.50 11.12 -27.49
N LYS A 103 2.71 12.17 -27.23
CA LYS A 103 3.16 13.57 -27.32
C LYS A 103 3.42 14.14 -25.93
N ASP A 104 4.39 15.03 -25.83
CA ASP A 104 4.65 15.71 -24.56
C ASP A 104 3.50 16.65 -24.19
N GLN A 105 2.89 16.39 -23.03
CA GLN A 105 1.78 17.13 -22.45
C GLN A 105 2.24 18.26 -21.51
N HIS A 106 3.56 18.36 -21.26
CA HIS A 106 4.13 19.39 -20.39
C HIS A 106 5.31 20.12 -21.05
N PRO A 107 5.16 20.67 -22.27
CA PRO A 107 6.28 21.17 -23.09
C PRO A 107 7.04 22.36 -22.48
N THR A 108 6.45 23.06 -21.51
CA THR A 108 7.07 24.19 -20.81
C THR A 108 7.63 23.83 -19.43
N GLY A 109 7.61 22.55 -19.07
CA GLY A 109 8.01 22.08 -17.74
C GLY A 109 8.14 20.56 -17.68
N GLY A 110 7.88 20.02 -16.50
CA GLY A 110 8.01 18.60 -16.20
C GLY A 110 6.97 18.15 -15.19
N VAL A 111 6.81 16.83 -15.04
CA VAL A 111 5.93 16.23 -14.03
C VAL A 111 6.76 15.41 -13.07
N ILE A 112 6.40 15.42 -11.79
CA ILE A 112 6.99 14.56 -10.77
C ILE A 112 5.87 13.79 -10.09
N SER A 113 5.86 12.48 -10.26
CA SER A 113 4.90 11.60 -9.58
C SER A 113 5.23 11.44 -8.10
N LEU A 114 4.34 11.96 -7.23
CA LEU A 114 4.52 11.89 -5.78
C LEU A 114 4.09 10.54 -5.17
N PRO A 115 4.76 10.09 -4.10
CA PRO A 115 4.31 8.94 -3.34
C PRO A 115 2.96 9.20 -2.66
N ARG A 116 2.09 8.20 -2.67
CA ARG A 116 0.76 8.30 -2.04
C ARG A 116 0.89 8.28 -0.51
N LEU A 117 0.26 9.25 0.16
CA LEU A 117 0.24 9.38 1.63
C LEU A 117 -0.93 8.66 2.32
N VAL A 118 -1.73 7.86 1.58
CA VAL A 118 -2.95 7.20 2.08
C VAL A 118 -2.72 6.42 3.38
N LEU A 119 -1.60 5.72 3.49
CA LEU A 119 -1.25 4.95 4.68
C LEU A 119 -1.03 5.82 5.94
N SER A 120 -0.49 7.03 5.77
CA SER A 120 -0.30 7.99 6.86
C SER A 120 -1.64 8.42 7.46
N TYR A 121 -2.67 8.58 6.63
CA TYR A 121 -4.01 8.94 7.09
C TYR A 121 -4.63 7.82 7.93
N TYR A 122 -4.52 6.56 7.51
CA TYR A 122 -5.01 5.43 8.30
C TYR A 122 -4.26 5.27 9.62
N PHE A 123 -2.94 5.46 9.63
CA PHE A 123 -2.15 5.46 10.85
C PHE A 123 -2.59 6.57 11.81
N THR A 124 -2.76 7.79 11.31
CA THR A 124 -3.22 8.94 12.11
C THR A 124 -4.61 8.68 12.70
N LEU A 125 -5.54 8.14 11.90
CA LEU A 125 -6.87 7.75 12.35
C LEU A 125 -6.79 6.71 13.49
N ALA A 126 -5.94 5.70 13.35
CA ALA A 126 -5.75 4.69 14.39
C ALA A 126 -5.19 5.29 15.68
N VAL A 127 -4.25 6.23 15.60
CA VAL A 127 -3.73 6.97 16.77
C VAL A 127 -4.84 7.74 17.48
N VAL A 128 -5.65 8.50 16.72
CA VAL A 128 -6.78 9.26 17.28
C VAL A 128 -7.80 8.33 17.95
N LEU A 129 -8.17 7.22 17.32
CA LEU A 129 -9.08 6.22 17.90
C LEU A 129 -8.51 5.58 19.17
N THR A 130 -7.21 5.31 19.21
CA THR A 130 -6.52 4.77 20.39
C THR A 130 -6.55 5.77 21.55
N LEU A 131 -6.33 7.06 21.29
CA LEU A 131 -6.42 8.11 22.30
C LEU A 131 -7.84 8.26 22.85
N ILE A 132 -8.85 8.34 21.98
CA ILE A 132 -10.26 8.46 22.37
C ILE A 132 -10.69 7.26 23.22
N SER A 133 -10.44 6.05 22.72
CA SER A 133 -10.79 4.81 23.45
C SER A 133 -10.02 4.68 24.77
N GLY A 134 -8.76 5.14 24.82
CA GLY A 134 -7.96 5.20 26.04
C GLY A 134 -8.56 6.14 27.10
N ILE A 135 -8.96 7.35 26.71
CA ILE A 135 -9.62 8.32 27.61
C ILE A 135 -10.94 7.74 28.15
N ILE A 136 -11.74 7.14 27.27
CA ILE A 136 -13.02 6.52 27.64
C ILE A 136 -12.80 5.36 28.62
N LEU A 137 -11.80 4.51 28.35
CA LEU A 137 -11.43 3.39 29.22
C LEU A 137 -10.98 3.87 30.60
N PHE A 138 -10.22 4.96 30.66
CA PHE A 138 -9.83 5.60 31.91
C PHE A 138 -11.05 6.12 32.70
N LYS A 139 -11.99 6.80 32.03
CA LYS A 139 -13.22 7.33 32.65
C LYS A 139 -14.11 6.24 33.21
N TRP A 140 -14.27 5.13 32.48
CA TRP A 140 -15.13 4.00 32.90
C TRP A 140 -14.39 2.87 33.62
N ARG A 141 -13.18 3.12 34.13
CA ARG A 141 -12.35 2.11 34.84
C ARG A 141 -13.06 1.39 35.99
N LYS A 142 -14.04 2.04 36.63
CA LYS A 142 -14.82 1.50 37.77
C LYS A 142 -16.00 0.60 37.35
N ARG A 143 -16.42 0.64 36.07
CA ARG A 143 -17.55 -0.17 35.56
C ARG A 143 -17.01 -1.39 34.81
N GLU A 144 -16.84 -2.50 35.52
CA GLU A 144 -16.21 -3.73 35.01
C GLU A 144 -16.71 -4.20 33.63
N LYS A 145 -18.03 -4.21 33.39
CA LYS A 145 -18.62 -4.62 32.11
C LYS A 145 -18.21 -3.69 30.96
N LEU A 146 -18.38 -2.37 31.13
CA LEU A 146 -18.04 -1.37 30.11
C LEU A 146 -16.53 -1.28 29.87
N ARG A 147 -15.73 -1.38 30.94
CA ARG A 147 -14.27 -1.41 30.84
C ARG A 147 -13.80 -2.57 29.96
N ASN A 148 -14.39 -3.76 30.13
CA ASN A 148 -14.00 -4.92 29.34
C ASN A 148 -14.30 -4.74 27.86
N ILE A 149 -15.49 -4.24 27.50
CA ILE A 149 -15.85 -3.96 26.10
C ILE A 149 -14.92 -2.90 25.50
N MET A 150 -14.71 -1.79 26.22
CA MET A 150 -13.83 -0.71 25.77
C MET A 150 -12.38 -1.14 25.62
N LEU A 151 -11.92 -2.10 26.41
CA LEU A 151 -10.58 -2.65 26.28
C LEU A 151 -10.42 -3.41 24.95
N TYR A 152 -11.42 -4.19 24.53
CA TYR A 152 -11.40 -4.83 23.21
C TYR A 152 -11.41 -3.81 22.07
N ILE A 153 -12.21 -2.75 22.19
CA ILE A 153 -12.24 -1.64 21.22
C ILE A 153 -10.91 -0.91 21.15
N PHE A 154 -10.23 -0.69 22.29
CA PHE A 154 -8.91 -0.06 22.36
C PHE A 154 -7.81 -0.93 21.73
N LEU A 155 -7.89 -2.25 21.88
CA LEU A 155 -6.86 -3.17 21.35
C LEU A 155 -6.83 -3.23 19.83
N LEU A 156 -7.94 -2.96 19.14
CA LEU A 156 -8.02 -3.01 17.68
C LEU A 156 -7.19 -1.91 16.99
N PRO A 157 -7.36 -0.61 17.29
CA PRO A 157 -6.50 0.42 16.71
C PRO A 157 -5.07 0.31 17.22
N MET A 158 -4.86 -0.17 18.46
CA MET A 158 -3.51 -0.42 18.99
C MET A 158 -2.77 -1.52 18.20
N SER A 159 -3.43 -2.64 17.87
CA SER A 159 -2.82 -3.69 17.06
C SER A 159 -2.49 -3.22 15.65
N TYR A 160 -3.32 -2.33 15.08
CA TYR A 160 -3.03 -1.72 13.78
C TYR A 160 -1.77 -0.84 13.81
N ILE A 161 -1.62 0.01 14.84
CA ILE A 161 -0.43 0.87 15.01
C ILE A 161 0.84 0.03 15.09
N LEU A 162 0.85 -1.03 15.90
CA LEU A 162 1.97 -1.95 16.01
C LEU A 162 2.28 -2.67 14.69
N ALA A 163 1.25 -3.16 13.99
CA ALA A 163 1.41 -3.78 12.69
C ALA A 163 2.01 -2.80 11.65
N HIS A 164 1.56 -1.55 11.65
CA HIS A 164 2.09 -0.50 10.79
C HIS A 164 3.58 -0.27 11.03
N ILE A 165 4.00 -0.15 12.30
CA ILE A 165 5.40 0.03 12.67
C ILE A 165 6.25 -1.18 12.25
N PHE A 166 5.74 -2.40 12.39
CA PHE A 166 6.47 -3.62 12.00
C PHE A 166 6.64 -3.79 10.49
N ILE A 167 5.65 -3.37 9.69
CA ILE A 167 5.70 -3.52 8.23
C ILE A 167 6.42 -2.35 7.57
N LYS A 168 6.15 -1.11 8.01
CA LYS A 168 6.56 0.10 7.30
C LYS A 168 7.56 0.96 8.07
N GLY A 169 7.60 0.85 9.40
CA GLY A 169 8.34 1.78 10.24
C GLY A 169 7.67 3.15 10.33
N PHE A 170 8.46 4.21 10.44
CA PHE A 170 7.99 5.60 10.59
C PHE A 170 7.76 6.37 9.28
N PRO A 171 8.51 6.14 8.18
CA PRO A 171 8.20 6.78 6.90
C PRO A 171 6.90 6.20 6.33
N ALA A 172 5.85 7.01 6.24
CA ALA A 172 4.52 6.57 5.83
C ALA A 172 4.19 6.82 4.34
N SER A 173 5.16 7.22 3.53
CA SER A 173 5.04 7.30 2.06
C SER A 173 5.08 5.90 1.43
N THR A 174 4.28 5.64 0.41
CA THR A 174 4.40 4.40 -0.37
C THR A 174 3.97 4.61 -1.81
N TYR A 175 4.70 3.98 -2.71
CA TYR A 175 4.35 3.87 -4.13
C TYR A 175 3.43 2.67 -4.40
N SER A 176 3.30 1.72 -3.46
CA SER A 176 2.41 0.55 -3.55
C SER A 176 1.44 0.47 -2.36
N ALA A 177 0.50 1.42 -2.30
CA ALA A 177 -0.43 1.57 -1.18
C ALA A 177 -1.31 0.33 -0.93
N LYS A 178 -1.78 -0.34 -2.00
CA LYS A 178 -2.66 -1.52 -1.87
C LYS A 178 -1.96 -2.66 -1.16
N ARG A 179 -0.74 -3.01 -1.59
CA ARG A 179 0.03 -4.10 -0.99
C ARG A 179 0.33 -3.82 0.47
N ASP A 180 0.85 -2.64 0.77
CA ASP A 180 1.25 -2.29 2.13
C ASP A 180 0.05 -2.29 3.07
N PHE A 181 -1.11 -1.82 2.60
CA PHE A 181 -2.36 -1.89 3.37
C PHE A 181 -2.75 -3.33 3.72
N PHE A 182 -2.75 -4.25 2.75
CA PHE A 182 -3.06 -5.66 3.02
C PHE A 182 -2.03 -6.34 3.92
N ALA A 183 -0.73 -6.02 3.76
CA ALA A 183 0.32 -6.54 4.62
C ALA A 183 0.12 -6.09 6.08
N ILE A 184 -0.21 -4.81 6.31
CA ILE A 184 -0.51 -4.29 7.65
C ILE A 184 -1.76 -4.97 8.23
N LEU A 185 -2.82 -5.11 7.43
CA LEU A 185 -4.05 -5.77 7.88
C LEU A 185 -3.80 -7.24 8.27
N LEU A 186 -3.00 -7.95 7.47
CA LEU A 186 -2.62 -9.34 7.70
C LEU A 186 -1.86 -9.51 9.03
N VAL A 187 -1.00 -8.55 9.41
CA VAL A 187 -0.30 -8.56 10.70
C VAL A 187 -1.18 -8.08 11.85
N THR A 188 -2.12 -7.18 11.57
CA THR A 188 -3.06 -6.64 12.58
C THR A 188 -3.93 -7.73 13.18
N ILE A 189 -4.46 -8.65 12.35
CA ILE A 189 -5.36 -9.73 12.77
C ILE A 189 -4.72 -10.63 13.86
N PRO A 190 -3.55 -11.27 13.64
CA PRO A 190 -2.94 -12.14 14.64
C PRO A 190 -2.47 -11.36 15.88
N LEU A 191 -1.99 -10.11 15.72
CA LEU A 191 -1.65 -9.26 16.87
C LEU A 191 -2.88 -8.96 17.75
N TYR A 192 -4.02 -8.65 17.13
CA TYR A 192 -5.26 -8.42 17.86
C TYR A 192 -5.72 -9.67 18.62
N ILE A 193 -5.68 -10.85 17.98
CA ILE A 193 -6.00 -12.13 18.61
C ILE A 193 -5.05 -12.43 19.78
N ALA A 194 -3.75 -12.19 19.60
CA ALA A 194 -2.74 -12.37 20.65
C ALA A 194 -3.02 -11.45 21.85
N PHE A 195 -3.37 -10.18 21.63
CA PHE A 195 -3.71 -9.26 22.71
C PHE A 195 -4.97 -9.65 23.46
N ILE A 196 -6.03 -10.04 22.75
CA ILE A 196 -7.27 -10.56 23.37
C ILE A 196 -6.95 -11.75 24.26
N SER A 197 -6.14 -12.68 23.75
CA SER A 197 -5.76 -13.91 24.45
C SER A 197 -4.91 -13.60 25.69
N ALA A 198 -3.94 -12.70 25.59
CA ALA A 198 -3.15 -12.26 26.73
C ALA A 198 -4.05 -11.65 27.83
N VAL A 199 -5.01 -10.81 27.45
CA VAL A 199 -5.92 -10.17 28.40
C VAL A 199 -6.86 -11.17 29.07
N SER A 200 -7.40 -12.14 28.32
CA SER A 200 -8.27 -13.18 28.90
C SER A 200 -7.50 -14.06 29.90
N LEU A 201 -6.28 -14.48 29.56
CA LEU A 201 -5.40 -15.27 30.42
C LEU A 201 -5.02 -14.51 31.70
N ILE A 202 -4.64 -13.23 31.59
CA ILE A 202 -4.31 -12.40 32.77
C ILE A 202 -5.52 -12.28 33.71
N LYS A 203 -6.73 -12.10 33.16
CA LYS A 203 -7.96 -12.04 33.96
C LYS A 203 -8.24 -13.36 34.68
N GLU A 204 -8.10 -14.48 33.99
CA GLU A 204 -8.31 -15.81 34.57
C GLU A 204 -7.30 -16.11 35.67
N TYR A 205 -6.02 -15.84 35.42
CA TYR A 205 -4.95 -16.03 36.39
C TYR A 205 -5.16 -15.19 37.66
N ARG A 206 -5.55 -13.91 37.51
CA ARG A 206 -5.92 -13.06 38.67
C ARG A 206 -7.10 -13.62 39.45
N ARG A 207 -8.14 -14.12 38.75
CA ARG A 207 -9.32 -14.73 39.40
C ARG A 207 -8.94 -15.98 40.19
N LYS A 208 -8.13 -16.88 39.60
CA LYS A 208 -7.63 -18.08 40.29
C LYS A 208 -6.76 -17.75 41.51
N ARG A 209 -5.92 -16.70 41.42
CA ARG A 209 -5.09 -16.25 42.55
C ARG A 209 -5.94 -15.72 43.70
N ILE A 210 -6.98 -14.94 43.43
CA ILE A 210 -7.91 -14.44 44.45
C ILE A 210 -8.65 -15.61 45.12
N ASN A 211 -9.10 -16.61 44.35
CA ASN A 211 -9.82 -17.76 44.88
C ASN A 211 -8.95 -18.76 45.68
N LYS A 212 -7.61 -18.68 45.58
CA LYS A 212 -6.67 -19.53 46.34
C LYS A 212 -6.13 -18.84 47.60
N GLY A 213 -6.47 -17.58 47.84
CA GLY A 213 -5.99 -16.76 48.97
C GLY A 213 -7.03 -16.55 50.09
N LEU A 214 -8.06 -17.40 50.16
CA LEU A 214 -9.06 -17.52 51.22
C LEU A 214 -9.07 -18.96 51.72
#